data_AF-Q75WH3-F1
#
_entry.id   AF-Q75WH3-F1
#
_cell.length_a   1.000
_cell.length_b   1.000
_cell.length_c   1.000
_cell.angle_alpha   90.00
_cell.angle_beta   90.00
_cell.angle_gamma   90.00
#
_symmetry.space_group_name_H-M   'P 1'
#
loop_
_entity.id
_entity.type
_entity.pdbx_description
1 polymer ?
#
loop_
_entity_poly.entity_id
_entity_poly.type
_entity_poly.pdbx_seq_one_letter_code
_entity_poly.pdbx_strand_id
1 'polypeptide(L)' 'MKVFSFTVVVVMILSLSAFVLAGDEGDVMKKIVAMEEAVEERACLAEYQKCEGSTVPCCPGLSCSAGRFRKTKLCTK' A
#
# COMPACT_ATOMS: atom_id res chain seq x y z
N MET A 1 41.44 -14.62 12.59
CA MET A 1 40.56 -13.51 12.12
C MET A 1 39.06 -13.85 12.28
N LYS A 2 38.58 -14.30 13.44
CA LYS A 2 37.14 -14.62 13.67
C LYS A 2 36.42 -13.59 14.57
N VAL A 3 37.15 -12.91 15.46
CA VAL A 3 36.59 -11.96 16.43
C VAL A 3 36.02 -10.71 15.75
N PHE A 4 36.66 -10.24 14.68
CA PHE A 4 36.24 -9.04 13.95
C PHE A 4 34.84 -9.14 13.33
N SER A 5 34.46 -10.35 12.90
CA SER A 5 33.15 -10.57 12.27
C SER A 5 32.02 -10.52 13.28
N PHE A 6 32.23 -11.03 14.50
CA PHE A 6 31.23 -10.98 15.56
C PHE A 6 30.97 -9.55 16.04
N THR A 7 32.02 -8.75 16.24
CA THR A 7 31.87 -7.35 16.66
C THR A 7 31.10 -6.51 15.63
N VAL A 8 31.35 -6.70 14.33
CA VAL A 8 30.61 -5.99 13.27
C VAL A 8 29.13 -6.36 13.28
N VAL A 9 28.81 -7.64 13.47
CA VAL A 9 27.42 -8.11 13.56
C VAL A 9 26.72 -7.52 14.79
N VAL A 10 27.37 -7.51 15.95
CA VAL A 10 26.80 -6.92 17.17
C VAL A 10 26.57 -5.41 17.01
N VAL A 11 27.51 -4.67 16.41
CA VAL A 11 27.34 -3.23 16.15
C VAL A 11 26.19 -2.98 15.17
N MET A 12 26.05 -3.79 14.12
CA MET A 12 24.93 -3.72 13.17
C MET A 12 23.59 -3.93 13.88
N ILE A 13 23.49 -4.95 14.74
CA ILE A 13 22.27 -5.25 15.49
C ILE A 13 21.94 -4.13 16.48
N LEU A 14 22.92 -3.63 17.23
CA LEU A 14 22.71 -2.52 18.16
C LEU A 14 22.28 -1.23 17.44
N SER A 15 22.84 -0.97 16.25
CA SER A 15 22.43 0.18 15.43
C SER A 15 20.99 0.03 14.96
N LEU A 16 20.60 -1.13 14.43
CA LEU A 16 19.22 -1.42 14.04
C LEU A 16 18.25 -1.27 15.21
N SER A 17 18.65 -1.77 16.39
CA SER A 17 17.86 -1.66 17.62
C SER A 17 17.68 -0.20 18.02
N ALA A 18 18.73 0.62 17.97
CA ALA A 18 18.67 2.05 18.24
C ALA A 18 17.78 2.80 17.24
N PHE A 19 17.79 2.40 15.95
CA PHE A 19 16.88 2.96 14.95
C PHE A 19 15.41 2.59 15.21
N VAL A 20 15.13 1.36 15.64
CA VAL A 20 13.77 0.92 16.00
C VAL A 20 13.30 1.59 17.30
N LEU A 21 14.19 1.80 18.27
CA LEU A 21 13.87 2.46 19.55
C LEU A 21 13.79 3.99 19.44
N ALA A 22 14.54 4.63 18.53
CA ALA A 22 14.45 6.06 18.25
C ALA A 22 13.35 6.40 17.23
N GLY A 23 12.90 5.40 16.46
CA GLY A 23 11.73 5.48 15.61
C GLY A 23 10.47 5.31 16.45
N ASP A 24 10.01 6.40 17.04
CA ASP A 24 8.70 6.55 17.68
C ASP A 24 7.63 5.81 16.86
N GLU A 25 7.05 4.73 17.42
CA GLU A 25 6.07 3.87 16.71
C GLU A 25 4.92 4.67 16.08
N GLY A 26 4.65 5.88 16.59
CA GLY A 26 3.67 6.80 16.05
C GLY A 26 4.01 7.38 14.67
N ASP A 27 5.28 7.60 14.34
CA ASP A 27 5.66 8.27 13.09
C ASP A 27 5.63 7.30 11.88
N VAL A 28 5.98 6.03 12.12
CA VAL A 28 5.92 4.98 11.08
C VAL A 28 4.47 4.65 10.73
N MET A 29 3.57 4.51 11.72
CA MET A 29 2.15 4.28 11.47
C MET A 29 1.51 5.45 10.71
N LYS A 30 1.85 6.69 11.06
CA LYS A 30 1.31 7.88 10.38
C LYS A 30 1.76 7.96 8.92
N LYS A 31 2.98 7.52 8.62
CA LYS A 31 3.51 7.47 7.25
C LYS A 31 2.87 6.35 6.41
N ILE A 32 2.49 5.22 7.03
CA ILE A 32 1.77 4.13 6.36
C ILE A 32 0.35 4.58 5.99
N VAL A 33 -0.39 5.21 6.92
CA VAL A 33 -1.75 5.72 6.64
C VAL A 33 -1.73 6.77 5.52
N ALA A 34 -0.76 7.69 5.54
CA ALA A 34 -0.61 8.67 4.47
C ALA A 34 -0.24 8.04 3.11
N MET A 35 0.46 6.90 3.11
CA MET A 35 0.72 6.13 1.89
C MET A 35 -0.52 5.35 1.44
N GLU A 36 -1.35 4.83 2.33
CA GLU A 36 -2.62 4.18 1.97
C GLU A 36 -3.62 5.18 1.37
N GLU A 37 -3.78 6.37 1.95
CA GLU A 37 -4.63 7.43 1.37
C GLU A 37 -4.11 7.88 -0.01
N ALA A 38 -2.79 8.01 -0.18
CA ALA A 38 -2.19 8.35 -1.47
C ALA A 38 -2.29 7.23 -2.52
N VAL A 39 -2.39 5.97 -2.10
CA VAL A 39 -2.61 4.82 -2.98
C VAL A 39 -4.09 4.71 -3.35
N GLU A 40 -5.02 5.02 -2.43
CA GLU A 40 -6.46 5.06 -2.73
C GLU A 40 -6.83 6.15 -3.75
N GLU A 41 -6.18 7.32 -3.73
CA GLU A 41 -6.45 8.39 -4.70
C GLU A 41 -5.91 8.12 -6.12
N ARG A 42 -5.01 7.16 -6.31
CA ARG A 42 -4.42 6.85 -7.64
C ARG A 42 -4.86 5.51 -8.23
N ALA A 43 -5.47 4.64 -7.45
CA ALA A 43 -6.08 3.45 -8.00
C ALA A 43 -7.38 3.87 -8.69
N CYS A 44 -7.50 3.55 -9.98
CA CYS A 44 -8.77 3.62 -10.66
C CYS A 44 -9.07 2.26 -11.28
N LEU A 45 -10.33 1.85 -11.23
CA LEU A 45 -10.76 0.57 -11.77
C LEU A 45 -10.71 0.63 -13.30
N ALA A 46 -9.96 -0.31 -13.89
CA ALA A 46 -9.82 -0.47 -15.34
C ALA A 46 -11.14 -0.95 -15.99
N GLU A 47 -11.20 -0.91 -17.33
CA GLU A 47 -12.36 -1.39 -18.10
C GLU A 47 -12.64 -2.87 -17.78
N TYR A 48 -13.91 -3.21 -17.58
CA TYR A 48 -14.41 -4.52 -17.12
C TYR A 48 -14.01 -4.94 -15.70
N GLN A 49 -13.47 -4.05 -14.86
CA GLN A 49 -13.36 -4.32 -13.42
C GLN A 49 -14.70 -4.12 -12.70
N LYS A 50 -14.91 -4.91 -11.63
CA LYS A 50 -16.11 -4.80 -10.79
C LYS A 50 -16.04 -3.54 -9.94
N CYS A 51 -16.99 -2.64 -10.15
CA CYS A 51 -17.17 -1.42 -9.35
C CYS A 51 -18.25 -1.57 -8.27
N GLU A 52 -19.03 -2.64 -8.32
CA GLU A 52 -20.02 -2.93 -7.29
C GLU A 52 -19.36 -3.43 -5.99
N GLY A 53 -19.36 -2.57 -4.96
CA GLY A 53 -18.76 -2.82 -3.65
C GLY A 53 -17.30 -2.37 -3.51
N SER A 54 -16.73 -1.78 -4.56
CA SER A 54 -15.38 -1.22 -4.54
C SER A 54 -15.43 0.23 -4.04
N THR A 55 -14.55 0.61 -3.11
CA THR A 55 -14.35 2.02 -2.70
C THR A 55 -13.63 2.84 -3.78
N VAL A 56 -13.00 2.15 -4.73
CA VAL A 56 -12.18 2.71 -5.81
C VAL A 56 -13.07 3.14 -7.00
N PRO A 57 -12.96 4.38 -7.50
CA PRO A 57 -13.72 4.85 -8.67
C PRO A 57 -13.20 4.23 -9.99
N CYS A 58 -14.04 4.21 -11.02
CA CYS A 58 -13.61 3.86 -12.38
C CYS A 58 -12.61 4.89 -12.94
N CYS A 59 -11.66 4.44 -13.76
CA CYS A 59 -10.72 5.35 -14.41
C CYS A 59 -11.42 6.43 -15.25
N PRO A 60 -10.82 7.62 -15.41
CA PRO A 60 -11.41 8.67 -16.23
C PRO A 60 -11.73 8.16 -17.63
N GLY A 61 -12.97 8.40 -18.07
CA GLY A 61 -13.51 7.87 -19.32
C GLY A 61 -14.28 6.55 -19.17
N LEU A 62 -14.33 5.96 -17.97
CA LEU A 62 -15.15 4.79 -17.65
C LEU A 62 -16.22 5.16 -16.62
N SER A 63 -17.44 4.65 -16.81
CA SER A 63 -18.56 4.74 -15.88
C SER A 63 -18.90 3.37 -15.30
N CYS A 64 -19.26 3.34 -14.02
CA CYS A 64 -19.72 2.14 -13.34
C CYS A 64 -21.14 1.78 -13.80
N SER A 65 -21.26 0.92 -14.81
CA SER A 65 -22.54 0.51 -15.40
C SER A 65 -22.80 -0.97 -15.23
N ALA A 66 -24.07 -1.38 -15.30
CA ALA A 66 -24.44 -2.79 -15.24
C ALA A 66 -23.85 -3.55 -16.44
N GLY A 67 -23.05 -4.58 -16.18
CA GLY A 67 -22.51 -5.43 -17.23
C GLY A 67 -23.63 -6.18 -17.97
N ARG A 68 -23.59 -6.22 -19.31
CA ARG A 68 -24.58 -6.96 -20.12
C ARG A 68 -24.66 -8.46 -19.79
N PHE A 69 -23.62 -9.03 -19.19
CA PHE A 69 -23.49 -10.47 -18.97
C PHE A 69 -23.44 -10.90 -17.49
N ARG A 70 -23.31 -9.98 -16.55
CA ARG A 70 -23.23 -10.30 -15.13
C ARG A 70 -24.09 -9.30 -14.36
N LYS A 71 -24.87 -9.77 -13.37
CA LYS A 71 -25.62 -8.94 -12.41
C LYS A 71 -24.71 -8.13 -11.48
N THR A 72 -23.57 -7.67 -11.98
CA THR A 72 -22.54 -6.94 -11.26
C THR A 72 -22.22 -5.70 -12.07
N LYS A 73 -22.13 -4.54 -11.41
CA LYS A 73 -21.67 -3.32 -12.08
C LYS A 73 -20.17 -3.41 -12.39
N LEU A 74 -19.81 -3.06 -13.61
CA LEU A 74 -18.45 -3.07 -14.15
C LEU A 74 -18.12 -1.67 -14.67
N CYS A 75 -16.84 -1.31 -14.66
CA CYS A 75 -16.38 -0.09 -15.32
C CYS A 75 -16.39 -0.27 -16.84
N THR A 76 -17.14 0.54 -17.57
CA THR A 76 -17.23 0.53 -19.03
C THR A 76 -17.20 1.95 -19.56
N LYS A 77 -16.70 2.16 -20.78
CA LYS A 77 -16.91 3.43 -21.48
C LYS A 77 -18.38 3.68 -21.76
#